data_AF-A0A1S2F771-F1
#
_entry.id   AF-A0A1S2F771-F1
#
_cell.length_a   1.000
_cell.length_b   1.000
_cell.length_c   1.000
_cell.angle_alpha   90.00
_cell.angle_beta   90.00
_cell.angle_gamma   90.00
#
_symmetry.space_group_name_H-M   'P 1'
#
loop_
_entity.id
_entity.type
_entity.pdbx_description
1 polymer ?
#
loop_
_entity_poly.entity_id
_entity_poly.type
_entity_poly.pdbx_seq_one_letter_code
_entity_poly.pdbx_strand_id
1 'polypeptide(L)'
;MINIVLLVAICLFLVLIIISIYVERKKYIKLKNQIEKPIVKIFHTQYLIHEEETMKLIKAYSHLLSESDHIFKRALLELKIQKKKLSSDSPFEDILKMVSTIVPLMAIIATLFIATFKEVDILLTFSKAALDSVTIIFLAIIFTVFCMRIFSVSLSKSNMLIDTHLLIAEDIYEELSQSQRKTSDSDEIIKR
;
A
#
# COMPACT_ATOMS: atom_id res chain seq x y z
N MET A 1 -19.40 -5.11 33.89
CA MET A 1 -19.85 -6.25 33.04
C MET A 1 -19.71 -5.82 31.59
N ILE A 2 -18.81 -6.45 30.82
CA ILE A 2 -18.74 -6.17 29.38
C ILE A 2 -20.05 -6.66 28.76
N ASN A 3 -20.76 -5.77 28.07
CA ASN A 3 -22.01 -6.11 27.37
C ASN A 3 -21.69 -7.16 26.29
N ILE A 4 -22.50 -8.22 26.18
CA ILE A 4 -22.31 -9.31 25.21
C ILE A 4 -22.17 -8.74 23.79
N VAL A 5 -22.95 -7.70 23.48
CA VAL A 5 -22.89 -6.98 22.20
C VAL A 5 -21.51 -6.37 21.94
N LEU A 6 -20.90 -5.78 22.97
CA LEU A 6 -19.56 -5.19 22.89
C LEU A 6 -18.48 -6.27 22.68
N LEU A 7 -18.63 -7.42 23.36
CA LEU A 7 -17.73 -8.55 23.19
C LEU A 7 -17.78 -9.11 21.75
N VAL A 8 -18.98 -9.28 21.20
CA VAL A 8 -19.17 -9.72 19.81
C VAL A 8 -18.57 -8.71 18.83
N ALA A 9 -18.75 -7.41 19.05
CA ALA A 9 -18.17 -6.37 18.22
C ALA A 9 -16.63 -6.43 18.22
N ILE A 10 -16.00 -6.57 19.40
CA ILE A 10 -14.53 -6.70 19.52
C ILE A 10 -14.03 -7.93 18.76
N CYS A 11 -14.70 -9.08 18.90
CA CYS A 11 -14.35 -10.30 18.16
C CYS A 11 -14.45 -10.10 16.65
N LEU A 12 -15.51 -9.45 16.15
CA LEU A 12 -15.68 -9.13 14.74
C LEU A 12 -14.56 -8.21 14.23
N PHE A 13 -14.21 -7.16 14.98
CA PHE A 13 -13.12 -6.26 14.60
C PHE A 13 -11.77 -6.99 14.52
N LEU A 14 -11.46 -7.90 15.45
CA LEU A 14 -10.25 -8.71 15.39
C LEU A 14 -10.18 -9.58 14.13
N VAL A 15 -11.28 -10.23 13.76
CA VAL A 15 -11.35 -11.02 12.53
C VAL A 15 -11.11 -10.14 11.30
N LEU A 16 -11.73 -8.95 11.26
CA LEU A 16 -11.53 -8.00 10.16
C LEU A 16 -10.08 -7.49 10.06
N ILE A 17 -9.37 -7.33 11.18
CA ILE A 17 -7.94 -6.98 11.19
C ILE A 17 -7.13 -8.08 10.50
N ILE A 18 -7.35 -9.34 10.89
CA ILE A 18 -6.62 -10.49 10.31
C ILE A 18 -6.86 -10.57 8.81
N ILE A 19 -8.11 -10.42 8.38
CA ILE A 19 -8.48 -10.39 6.95
C ILE A 19 -7.79 -9.23 6.24
N SER A 20 -7.77 -8.02 6.82
CA SER A 20 -7.13 -6.85 6.23
C SER A 20 -5.63 -7.06 6.02
N ILE A 21 -4.94 -7.59 7.03
CA ILE A 21 -3.51 -7.95 6.93
C ILE A 21 -3.28 -8.98 5.82
N TYR A 22 -4.13 -10.01 5.74
CA TYR A 22 -4.03 -11.04 4.72
C TYR A 22 -4.23 -10.49 3.29
N VAL A 23 -5.24 -9.64 3.10
CA VAL A 23 -5.53 -8.98 1.81
C VAL A 23 -4.36 -8.10 1.38
N GLU A 24 -3.84 -7.27 2.27
CA GLU A 24 -2.70 -6.39 1.97
C GLU A 24 -1.43 -7.18 1.66
N ARG A 25 -1.15 -8.25 2.43
CA ARG A 25 -0.03 -9.16 2.12
C ARG A 25 -0.18 -9.79 0.73
N LYS A 26 -1.39 -10.23 0.36
CA LYS A 26 -1.66 -10.82 -0.96
C LYS A 26 -1.49 -9.81 -2.09
N LYS A 27 -1.92 -8.54 -1.89
CA LYS A 27 -1.67 -7.45 -2.84
C LYS A 27 -0.18 -7.19 -3.02
N TYR A 28 0.58 -7.13 -1.93
CA TYR A 28 2.03 -6.94 -1.95
C TYR A 28 2.74 -8.07 -2.73
N ILE A 29 2.42 -9.34 -2.44
CA ILE A 29 3.01 -10.48 -3.15
C ILE A 29 2.67 -10.43 -4.66
N LYS A 30 1.43 -10.06 -5.01
CA LYS A 30 1.02 -9.90 -6.41
C LYS A 30 1.84 -8.82 -7.11
N LEU A 31 2.06 -7.67 -6.46
CA LEU A 31 2.89 -6.58 -7.00
C LEU A 31 4.34 -7.04 -7.18
N LYS A 32 4.93 -7.66 -6.15
CA LYS A 32 6.28 -8.21 -6.19
C LYS A 32 6.46 -9.14 -7.38
N ASN A 33 5.54 -10.10 -7.54
CA ASN A 33 5.58 -11.04 -8.65
C ASN A 33 5.43 -10.35 -10.01
N GLN A 34 4.69 -9.25 -10.13
CA GLN A 34 4.56 -8.50 -11.39
C GLN A 34 5.86 -7.79 -11.77
N ILE A 35 6.51 -7.15 -10.80
CA ILE A 35 7.77 -6.43 -10.99
C ILE A 35 8.93 -7.41 -11.27
N GLU A 36 8.98 -8.53 -10.55
CA GLU A 36 10.08 -9.49 -10.67
C GLU A 36 9.92 -10.47 -11.83
N LYS A 37 8.70 -10.67 -12.37
CA LYS A 37 8.44 -11.60 -13.49
C LYS A 37 9.43 -11.49 -14.67
N PRO A 38 9.78 -10.30 -15.21
CA PRO A 38 10.76 -10.19 -16.29
C PRO A 38 12.18 -10.62 -15.89
N ILE A 39 12.47 -10.65 -14.59
CA ILE A 39 13.81 -10.88 -14.02
C ILE A 39 13.96 -12.31 -13.47
N VAL A 40 12.86 -12.94 -13.04
CA VAL A 40 12.84 -14.28 -12.40
C VAL A 40 13.49 -15.36 -13.27
N LYS A 41 13.37 -15.26 -14.61
CA LYS A 41 14.05 -16.20 -15.53
C LYS A 41 15.58 -16.13 -15.43
N ILE A 42 16.11 -14.93 -15.16
CA ILE A 42 17.55 -14.63 -15.08
C ILE A 42 18.08 -14.98 -13.68
N PHE A 43 17.27 -14.78 -12.64
CA PHE A 43 17.61 -15.16 -11.25
C PHE A 43 17.86 -16.65 -11.05
N HIS A 44 17.27 -17.52 -11.88
CA HIS A 44 17.47 -18.97 -11.78
C HIS A 44 18.72 -19.48 -12.48
N THR A 45 19.41 -18.67 -13.29
CA THR A 45 20.47 -19.17 -14.18
C THR A 45 21.90 -18.98 -13.68
N GLN A 46 22.17 -18.16 -12.65
CA GLN A 46 23.54 -17.97 -12.17
C GLN A 46 23.58 -17.73 -10.67
N TYR A 47 24.38 -18.53 -9.94
CA TYR A 47 25.29 -18.24 -8.82
C TYR A 47 25.05 -17.02 -7.90
N LEU A 48 23.83 -16.51 -7.77
CA LEU A 48 23.47 -15.28 -7.06
C LEU A 48 22.87 -15.59 -5.69
N ILE A 49 23.07 -16.79 -5.13
CA ILE A 49 22.47 -17.17 -3.84
C ILE A 49 23.11 -16.39 -2.67
N HIS A 50 24.31 -15.81 -2.84
CA HIS A 50 25.09 -15.16 -1.77
C HIS A 50 25.40 -13.67 -1.98
N GLU A 51 24.85 -13.02 -3.01
CA GLU A 51 25.03 -11.57 -3.19
C GLU A 51 23.93 -10.74 -2.50
N GLU A 52 24.25 -9.49 -2.17
CA GLU A 52 23.25 -8.52 -1.70
C GLU A 52 22.13 -8.35 -2.74
N GLU A 53 20.89 -8.17 -2.27
CA GLU A 53 19.67 -8.15 -3.10
C GLU A 53 19.75 -7.10 -4.23
N THR A 54 20.37 -5.95 -3.94
CA THR A 54 20.70 -4.86 -4.88
C THR A 54 21.67 -5.30 -5.98
N MET A 55 22.73 -6.04 -5.66
CA MET A 55 23.71 -6.52 -6.64
C MET A 55 23.09 -7.53 -7.62
N LYS A 56 22.16 -8.38 -7.13
CA LYS A 56 21.42 -9.31 -7.99
C LYS A 56 20.48 -8.56 -8.95
N LEU A 57 19.80 -7.54 -8.45
CA LEU A 57 18.94 -6.67 -9.24
C LEU A 57 19.73 -5.98 -10.35
N ILE A 58 20.89 -5.39 -10.02
CA ILE A 58 21.76 -4.73 -10.99
C ILE A 58 22.14 -5.70 -12.11
N LYS A 59 22.68 -6.87 -11.77
CA LYS A 59 23.10 -7.87 -12.76
C LYS A 59 21.96 -8.33 -13.66
N ALA A 60 20.78 -8.51 -13.10
CA ALA A 60 19.65 -9.02 -13.84
C ALA A 60 19.04 -7.96 -14.78
N TYR A 61 19.03 -6.69 -14.39
CA TYR A 61 18.66 -5.59 -15.28
C TYR A 61 19.71 -5.33 -16.37
N SER A 62 21.00 -5.43 -16.05
CA SER A 62 22.07 -5.35 -17.05
C SER A 62 21.98 -6.48 -18.09
N HIS A 63 21.69 -7.70 -17.63
CA HIS A 63 21.44 -8.84 -18.53
C HIS A 63 20.22 -8.59 -19.41
N LEU A 64 19.10 -8.14 -18.82
CA LEU A 64 17.87 -7.86 -19.57
C LEU A 64 18.09 -6.81 -20.67
N LEU A 65 18.86 -5.76 -20.38
CA LEU A 65 19.22 -4.74 -21.36
C LEU A 65 20.13 -5.29 -22.47
N SER A 66 21.10 -6.14 -22.11
CA SER A 66 21.99 -6.79 -23.08
C SER A 66 21.27 -7.76 -24.02
N GLU A 67 20.20 -8.40 -23.55
CA GLU A 67 19.43 -9.38 -24.31
C GLU A 67 18.42 -8.69 -25.26
N SER A 68 17.73 -7.64 -24.79
CA SER A 68 16.81 -6.88 -25.64
C SER A 68 16.47 -5.50 -25.06
N ASP A 69 16.91 -4.44 -25.74
CA ASP A 69 16.56 -3.05 -25.44
C ASP A 69 15.05 -2.80 -25.44
N HIS A 70 14.29 -3.46 -26.32
CA HIS A 70 12.83 -3.36 -26.36
C HIS A 70 12.15 -3.95 -25.11
N ILE A 71 12.63 -5.09 -24.61
CA ILE A 71 12.09 -5.73 -23.40
C ILE A 71 12.42 -4.88 -22.17
N PHE A 72 13.63 -4.33 -22.12
CA PHE A 72 14.07 -3.45 -21.05
C PHE A 72 13.23 -2.16 -20.98
N LYS A 73 13.07 -1.44 -22.11
CA LYS A 73 12.24 -0.24 -22.20
C LYS A 73 10.79 -0.49 -21.80
N ARG A 74 10.25 -1.66 -22.16
CA ARG A 74 8.91 -2.08 -21.73
C ARG A 74 8.83 -2.28 -20.22
N ALA A 75 9.79 -2.96 -19.61
CA ALA A 75 9.83 -3.15 -18.16
C ALA A 75 9.93 -1.81 -17.41
N LEU A 76 10.76 -0.88 -17.90
CA LEU A 76 10.88 0.47 -17.35
C LEU A 76 9.55 1.25 -17.43
N LEU A 77 8.85 1.15 -18.57
CA LEU A 77 7.54 1.77 -18.75
C LEU A 77 6.48 1.16 -17.83
N GLU A 78 6.47 -0.18 -17.67
CA GLU A 78 5.58 -0.88 -16.74
C GLU A 78 5.82 -0.44 -15.28
N LEU A 79 7.07 -0.25 -14.86
CA LEU A 79 7.42 0.31 -13.53
C LEU A 79 6.89 1.74 -13.34
N LYS A 80 7.07 2.61 -14.34
CA LYS A 80 6.55 4.00 -14.30
C LYS A 80 5.02 4.05 -14.21
N ILE A 81 4.33 3.16 -14.94
CA ILE A 81 2.87 3.02 -14.87
C ILE A 81 2.45 2.54 -13.47
N GLN A 82 3.13 1.56 -12.90
CA GLN A 82 2.82 1.03 -11.57
C GLN A 82 3.01 2.11 -10.49
N LYS A 83 4.08 2.90 -10.55
CA LYS A 83 4.31 4.04 -9.66
C LYS A 83 3.16 5.06 -9.72
N LYS A 84 2.72 5.42 -10.92
CA LYS A 84 1.61 6.37 -11.13
C LYS A 84 0.27 5.81 -10.65
N LYS A 85 0.03 4.51 -10.81
CA LYS A 85 -1.21 3.86 -10.34
C LYS A 85 -1.25 3.77 -8.82
N LEU A 86 -0.11 3.56 -8.18
CA LEU A 86 -0.02 3.40 -6.73
C LEU A 86 -0.17 4.74 -5.99
N SER A 87 0.13 5.87 -6.64
CA SER A 87 -0.02 7.21 -6.05
C SER A 87 -1.45 7.79 -6.11
N SER A 88 -2.36 7.21 -6.89
CA SER A 88 -3.73 7.77 -7.08
C SER A 88 -4.79 7.20 -6.14
N ASP A 89 -4.54 6.09 -5.45
CA ASP A 89 -5.56 5.39 -4.65
C ASP A 89 -5.37 5.69 -3.16
N SER A 90 -5.97 6.77 -2.66
CA SER A 90 -6.12 7.01 -1.22
C SER A 90 -7.59 6.89 -0.78
N PRO A 91 -8.08 5.68 -0.45
CA PRO A 91 -9.44 5.49 0.07
C PRO A 91 -9.68 6.11 1.48
N PHE A 92 -8.69 6.82 2.01
CA PHE A 92 -8.69 7.44 3.34
C PHE A 92 -9.64 8.64 3.42
N GLU A 93 -9.69 9.46 2.37
CA GLU A 93 -10.45 10.71 2.38
C GLU A 93 -11.96 10.47 2.52
N ASP A 94 -12.45 9.41 1.88
CA ASP A 94 -13.87 9.04 1.91
C ASP A 94 -14.30 8.51 3.29
N ILE A 95 -13.43 7.73 3.93
CA ILE A 95 -13.73 7.17 5.27
C ILE A 95 -13.69 8.26 6.34
N LEU A 96 -12.74 9.20 6.26
CA LEU A 96 -12.64 10.31 7.21
C LEU A 96 -13.88 11.23 7.11
N LYS A 97 -14.34 11.52 5.88
CA LYS A 97 -15.57 12.27 5.63
C LYS A 97 -16.79 11.58 6.25
N MET A 98 -16.90 10.26 6.10
CA MET A 98 -18.01 9.48 6.67
C MET A 98 -18.04 9.56 8.20
N VAL A 99 -16.89 9.35 8.86
CA VAL A 99 -16.77 9.45 10.33
C VAL A 99 -17.10 10.85 10.83
N SER A 100 -16.58 11.88 10.15
CA SER A 100 -16.81 13.29 10.52
C SER A 100 -18.28 13.72 10.42
N THR A 101 -19.10 12.99 9.65
CA THR A 101 -20.54 13.26 9.48
C THR A 101 -21.39 12.50 10.51
N ILE A 102 -21.03 11.26 10.83
CA ILE A 102 -21.83 10.39 11.72
C ILE A 102 -21.76 10.85 13.19
N VAL A 103 -20.57 11.26 13.67
CA VAL A 103 -20.38 11.63 15.07
C VAL A 103 -21.24 12.84 15.49
N PRO A 104 -21.26 13.96 14.73
CA PRO A 104 -22.15 15.08 15.05
C PRO A 104 -23.64 14.73 14.99
N LEU A 105 -24.04 13.88 14.04
CA LEU A 105 -25.44 13.47 13.89
C LEU A 105 -25.94 12.72 15.12
N MET A 106 -25.11 11.82 15.67
CA MET A 106 -25.42 11.09 16.90
C MET A 106 -25.51 12.01 18.12
N ALA A 107 -24.67 13.03 18.20
CA ALA A 107 -24.74 14.03 19.27
C ALA A 107 -26.07 14.81 19.22
N ILE A 108 -26.53 15.21 18.03
CA ILE A 108 -27.82 15.89 17.85
C ILE A 108 -28.98 14.99 18.30
N ILE A 109 -28.98 13.73 17.89
CA ILE A 109 -30.02 12.75 18.28
C ILE A 109 -30.05 12.58 19.80
N ALA A 110 -28.89 12.43 20.45
CA ALA A 110 -28.82 12.30 21.90
C ALA A 110 -29.35 13.55 22.62
N THR A 111 -29.00 14.74 22.13
CA THR A 111 -29.45 16.02 22.71
C THR A 111 -30.96 16.20 22.57
N LEU A 112 -31.51 15.88 21.40
CA LEU A 112 -32.96 15.92 21.16
C LEU A 112 -33.71 14.96 22.08
N PHE A 113 -33.20 13.75 22.29
CA PHE A 113 -33.84 12.74 23.12
C PHE A 113 -33.88 13.13 24.61
N ILE A 114 -32.80 13.74 25.11
CA ILE A 114 -32.74 14.29 26.47
C ILE A 114 -33.72 15.46 26.62
N ALA A 115 -33.92 16.26 25.57
CA ALA A 115 -34.84 17.38 25.60
C ALA A 115 -36.33 16.96 25.55
N THR A 116 -36.68 15.86 24.86
CA THR A 116 -38.07 15.41 24.72
C THR A 116 -38.58 14.53 25.85
N PHE A 117 -37.76 13.66 26.44
CA PHE A 117 -38.21 12.71 27.46
C PHE A 117 -37.80 13.14 28.87
N LYS A 118 -38.77 13.19 29.79
CA LYS A 118 -38.56 13.55 31.21
C LYS A 118 -38.64 12.36 32.17
N GLU A 119 -39.07 11.20 31.68
CA GLU A 119 -39.18 9.97 32.48
C GLU A 119 -37.81 9.34 32.70
N VAL A 120 -37.42 9.19 33.96
CA VAL A 120 -36.07 8.78 34.37
C VAL A 120 -35.71 7.38 33.86
N ASP A 121 -36.66 6.45 33.84
CA ASP A 121 -36.41 5.06 33.39
C ASP A 121 -36.20 4.96 31.87
N ILE A 122 -36.95 5.75 31.10
CA ILE A 122 -36.78 5.86 29.64
C ILE A 122 -35.44 6.56 29.35
N LEU A 123 -35.12 7.61 30.10
CA LEU A 123 -33.87 8.35 29.96
C LEU A 123 -32.66 7.47 30.26
N LEU A 124 -32.71 6.65 31.32
CA LEU A 124 -31.64 5.71 31.69
C LEU A 124 -31.43 4.62 30.64
N THR A 125 -32.52 4.04 30.14
CA THR A 125 -32.44 3.00 29.10
C THR A 125 -31.88 3.57 27.80
N PHE A 126 -32.34 4.75 27.39
CA PHE A 126 -31.82 5.43 26.20
C PHE A 126 -30.36 5.88 26.38
N SER A 127 -30.00 6.43 27.53
CA SER A 127 -28.64 6.86 27.84
C SER A 127 -27.65 5.70 27.78
N LYS A 128 -28.07 4.52 28.25
CA LYS A 128 -27.28 3.28 28.13
C LYS A 128 -27.09 2.87 26.67
N ALA A 129 -28.17 2.88 25.88
CA ALA A 129 -28.09 2.57 24.44
C ALA A 129 -27.25 3.59 23.65
N ALA A 130 -27.33 4.86 24.01
CA ALA A 130 -26.53 5.95 23.43
C ALA A 130 -25.04 5.76 23.76
N LEU A 131 -24.70 5.47 25.01
CA LEU A 131 -23.32 5.16 25.44
C LEU A 131 -22.76 3.93 24.70
N ASP A 132 -23.53 2.85 24.58
CA ASP A 132 -23.13 1.65 23.83
C ASP A 132 -22.88 2.00 22.35
N SER A 133 -23.73 2.82 21.74
CA SER A 133 -23.59 3.27 20.35
C SER A 133 -22.35 4.14 20.14
N VAL A 134 -22.10 5.10 21.03
CA VAL A 134 -20.89 5.95 21.00
C VAL A 134 -19.64 5.09 21.16
N THR A 135 -19.67 4.09 22.04
CA THR A 135 -18.55 3.18 22.26
C THR A 135 -18.25 2.34 21.02
N ILE A 136 -19.28 1.83 20.33
CA ILE A 136 -19.12 1.09 19.07
C ILE A 136 -18.55 1.98 17.97
N ILE A 137 -19.02 3.22 17.85
CA ILE A 137 -18.49 4.20 16.88
C ILE A 137 -17.02 4.48 17.17
N PHE A 138 -16.66 4.69 18.44
CA PHE A 138 -15.26 4.92 18.83
C PHE A 138 -14.38 3.71 18.51
N LEU A 139 -14.88 2.50 18.76
CA LEU A 139 -14.20 1.26 18.38
C LEU A 139 -14.00 1.13 16.86
N ALA A 140 -15.01 1.52 16.06
CA ALA A 140 -14.92 1.56 14.60
C ALA A 140 -13.88 2.58 14.10
N ILE A 141 -13.78 3.74 14.76
CA ILE A 141 -12.75 4.75 14.48
C ILE A 141 -11.35 4.18 14.74
N ILE A 142 -11.13 3.56 15.91
CA ILE A 142 -9.85 2.91 16.25
C ILE A 142 -9.50 1.85 15.21
N PHE A 143 -10.45 0.98 14.87
CA PHE A 143 -10.26 -0.06 13.86
C PHE A 143 -9.88 0.54 12.51
N THR A 144 -10.54 1.61 12.10
CA THR A 144 -10.23 2.30 10.84
C THR A 144 -8.82 2.86 10.85
N VAL A 145 -8.42 3.56 11.92
CA VAL A 145 -7.04 4.06 12.08
C VAL A 145 -6.02 2.92 12.02
N PHE A 146 -6.35 1.76 12.58
CA PHE A 146 -5.51 0.57 12.50
C PHE A 146 -5.38 0.03 11.08
N CYS A 147 -6.49 -0.12 10.35
CA CYS A 147 -6.50 -0.49 8.94
C CYS A 147 -5.70 0.50 8.08
N MET A 148 -5.77 1.80 8.36
CA MET A 148 -4.98 2.82 7.68
C MET A 148 -3.47 2.63 7.91
N ARG A 149 -3.06 2.31 9.15
CA ARG A 149 -1.65 2.01 9.43
C ARG A 149 -1.18 0.79 8.66
N ILE A 150 -1.98 -0.27 8.58
CA ILE A 150 -1.66 -1.46 7.77
C ILE A 150 -1.52 -1.08 6.29
N PHE A 151 -2.48 -0.33 5.74
CA PHE A 151 -2.45 0.10 4.34
C PHE A 151 -1.25 1.01 4.06
N SER A 152 -0.95 1.97 4.94
CA SER A 152 0.20 2.87 4.80
C SER A 152 1.53 2.12 4.82
N VAL A 153 1.67 1.12 5.69
CA VAL A 153 2.88 0.26 5.72
C VAL A 153 2.97 -0.57 4.44
N SER A 154 1.87 -1.15 3.98
CA SER A 154 1.79 -1.91 2.72
C SER A 154 2.20 -1.04 1.53
N LEU A 155 1.61 0.16 1.43
CA LEU A 155 1.88 1.16 0.41
C LEU A 155 3.34 1.62 0.42
N SER A 156 3.88 1.92 1.61
CA SER A 156 5.28 2.33 1.78
C SER A 156 6.24 1.23 1.31
N LYS A 157 6.00 -0.03 1.69
CA LYS A 157 6.80 -1.17 1.19
C LYS A 157 6.68 -1.35 -0.33
N SER A 158 5.48 -1.20 -0.88
CA SER A 158 5.25 -1.28 -2.33
C SER A 158 5.95 -0.15 -3.09
N ASN A 159 5.89 1.09 -2.59
CA ASN A 159 6.61 2.23 -3.18
C ASN A 159 8.12 2.02 -3.10
N MET A 160 8.65 1.60 -1.94
CA MET A 160 10.07 1.32 -1.77
C MET A 160 10.55 0.25 -2.75
N LEU A 161 9.77 -0.81 -2.97
CA LEU A 161 10.08 -1.84 -3.96
C LEU A 161 10.10 -1.26 -5.38
N ILE A 162 9.06 -0.53 -5.79
CA ILE A 162 8.99 0.07 -7.13
C ILE A 162 10.14 1.05 -7.35
N ASP A 163 10.40 1.94 -6.38
CA ASP A 163 11.45 2.94 -6.47
C ASP A 163 12.84 2.32 -6.55
N THR A 164 13.09 1.24 -5.80
CA THR A 164 14.37 0.50 -5.87
C THR A 164 14.57 -0.09 -7.27
N HIS A 165 13.56 -0.76 -7.81
CA HIS A 165 13.63 -1.35 -9.15
C HIS A 165 13.75 -0.28 -10.24
N LEU A 166 13.08 0.86 -10.08
CA LEU A 166 13.09 1.96 -11.03
C LEU A 166 14.43 2.69 -11.04
N LEU A 167 15.00 2.97 -9.87
CA LEU A 167 16.31 3.61 -9.74
C LEU A 167 17.41 2.76 -10.37
N ILE A 168 17.46 1.46 -10.03
CA ILE A 168 18.46 0.54 -10.61
C ILE A 168 18.30 0.44 -12.14
N ALA A 169 17.08 0.36 -12.64
CA ALA A 169 16.83 0.30 -14.08
C ALA A 169 17.22 1.62 -14.79
N GLU A 170 16.98 2.77 -14.17
CA GLU A 170 17.37 4.08 -14.74
C GLU A 170 18.89 4.26 -14.74
N ASP A 171 19.57 3.92 -13.64
CA ASP A 171 21.04 3.99 -13.54
C ASP A 171 21.73 3.14 -14.63
N ILE A 172 21.26 1.89 -14.81
CA ILE A 172 21.80 0.98 -15.83
C ILE A 172 21.56 1.51 -17.24
N TYR A 173 20.40 2.11 -17.48
CA TYR A 173 20.08 2.70 -18.79
C TYR A 173 20.97 3.90 -19.09
N GLU A 174 21.23 4.76 -18.11
CA GLU A 174 22.12 5.93 -18.26
C GLU A 174 23.58 5.53 -18.46
N GLU A 175 24.12 4.60 -17.66
CA GLU A 175 25.51 4.13 -17.76
C GLU A 175 25.81 3.55 -19.15
N LEU A 176 24.92 2.70 -19.68
CA LEU A 176 25.09 2.09 -21.00
C LEU A 176 24.91 3.09 -22.14
N SER A 177 23.97 4.04 -22.00
CA SER A 177 23.78 5.11 -22.99
C SER A 177 24.99 6.04 -23.08
N GLN A 178 25.66 6.31 -21.96
CA GLN A 178 26.89 7.10 -21.93
C GLN A 178 28.11 6.33 -22.46
N SER A 179 28.19 5.03 -22.18
CA SER A 179 29.24 4.15 -22.70
C SER A 179 29.18 4.04 -24.23
N GLN A 180 27.98 3.88 -24.80
CA GLN A 180 27.78 3.82 -26.27
C GLN A 180 28.11 5.13 -27.00
N ARG A 181 27.92 6.30 -26.35
CA ARG A 181 28.33 7.59 -26.93
C ARG A 181 29.86 7.73 -27.00
N LYS A 182 30.57 7.30 -25.94
CA LYS A 182 32.04 7.36 -25.91
C LYS A 182 32.71 6.48 -26.96
N THR A 183 32.15 5.31 -27.25
CA THR A 183 32.66 4.44 -28.34
C THR A 183 32.38 5.04 -29.72
N SER A 184 31.19 5.62 -29.94
CA SER A 184 30.87 6.31 -31.20
C SER A 184 31.79 7.49 -31.49
N ASP A 185 32.11 8.31 -30.49
CA ASP A 185 33.02 9.47 -30.65
C ASP A 185 34.48 9.01 -30.87
N SER A 186 34.88 7.88 -30.28
CA SER A 186 36.23 7.31 -30.46
C SER A 186 36.42 6.73 -31.87
N ASP A 187 35.39 6.10 -32.43
CA ASP A 187 35.41 5.55 -33.79
C ASP A 187 35.40 6.64 -34.87
N GLU A 188 34.87 7.83 -34.57
CA GLU A 188 34.94 9.00 -35.46
C GLU A 188 36.34 9.63 -35.49
N ILE A 189 37.07 9.60 -34.38
CA ILE A 189 38.45 10.12 -34.29
C ILE A 189 39.43 9.21 -35.03
N ILE A 190 39.21 7.89 -35.04
CA ILE A 190 40.08 6.93 -35.74
C ILE A 190 39.87 6.97 -37.27
N LYS A 191 38.75 7.52 -37.75
CA LYS A 191 38.44 7.66 -39.18
C LYS A 191 38.87 8.99 -39.81
N ARG A 192 39.48 9.89 -39.04
CA ARG A 192 40.11 11.13 -39.55
C ARG A 192 41.63 11.01 -39.52
#